data_AF-A0A7X7MUZ5-F1
#
_entry.id   AF-A0A7X7MUZ5-F1
#
_cell.length_a   1.000
_cell.length_b   1.000
_cell.length_c   1.000
_cell.angle_alpha   90.00
_cell.angle_beta   90.00
_cell.angle_gamma   90.00
#
_symmetry.space_group_name_H-M   'P 1'
#
loop_
_entity.id
_entity.type
_entity.pdbx_description
1 polymer ?
#
loop_
_entity_poly.entity_id
_entity_poly.type
_entity_poly.pdbx_seq_one_letter_code
_entity_poly.pdbx_strand_id
1 'polypeptide(L)'
;MSKTYDDFLTSVPEADIAFVKEMHEIFLNHECKIDVKEAKSGFTVTYFYMLDKKRIALMNYVFRKQGMLVRIYARHIANYEKILDTLPEGMKKEVVKAGDCKRLNGISECSPTCTAGYDFHMDGVNYKKCKNSAFFWRVCEENNSFIKEMIENDLRSKFEVQ
;
A
#
# COMPACT_ATOMS: atom_id res chain seq x y z
N MET A 1 -20.06 9.26 15.41
CA MET A 1 -19.26 10.41 14.94
C MET A 1 -18.31 9.92 13.86
N SER A 2 -18.18 10.64 12.75
CA SER A 2 -17.17 10.34 11.73
C SER A 2 -15.77 10.62 12.29
N LYS A 3 -14.81 9.73 12.04
CA LYS A 3 -13.43 9.91 12.51
C LYS A 3 -12.64 10.78 11.56
N THR A 4 -11.74 11.58 12.11
CA THR A 4 -10.92 12.54 11.38
C THR A 4 -9.49 12.05 11.22
N TYR A 5 -8.71 12.74 10.39
CA TYR A 5 -7.26 12.52 10.32
C TYR A 5 -6.57 12.82 11.65
N ASP A 6 -7.02 13.85 12.37
CA ASP A 6 -6.50 14.21 13.68
C ASP A 6 -6.75 13.10 14.71
N ASP A 7 -7.95 12.48 14.71
CA ASP A 7 -8.25 11.32 15.55
C ASP A 7 -7.26 10.18 15.29
N PHE A 8 -6.96 9.90 14.03
CA PHE A 8 -5.96 8.91 13.65
C PHE A 8 -4.56 9.30 14.14
N LEU A 9 -4.16 10.55 13.96
CA LEU A 9 -2.82 11.03 14.32
C LEU A 9 -2.53 10.85 15.81
N THR A 10 -3.55 10.96 16.68
CA THR A 10 -3.40 10.69 18.14
C THR A 10 -3.02 9.24 18.46
N SER A 11 -3.25 8.30 17.54
CA SER A 11 -2.91 6.88 17.69
C SER A 11 -1.59 6.47 17.05
N VAL A 12 -0.97 7.37 16.29
CA VAL A 12 0.30 7.12 15.59
C VAL A 12 1.45 7.18 16.61
N PRO A 13 2.37 6.20 16.64
CA PRO A 13 3.57 6.29 17.46
C PRO A 13 4.37 7.55 17.17
N GLU A 14 4.91 8.22 18.19
CA GLU A 14 5.59 9.51 18.06
C GLU A 14 6.70 9.49 16.99
N ALA A 15 7.48 8.41 16.94
CA ALA A 15 8.54 8.20 15.96
C ALA A 15 8.04 8.16 14.50
N ASP A 16 6.77 7.82 14.26
CA ASP A 16 6.18 7.67 12.93
C ASP A 16 5.35 8.91 12.51
N ILE A 17 5.10 9.87 13.42
CA ILE A 17 4.24 11.04 13.15
C ILE A 17 4.77 11.87 11.97
N ALA A 18 6.08 12.11 11.91
CA ALA A 18 6.70 12.91 10.86
C ALA A 18 6.45 12.27 9.47
N PHE A 19 6.69 10.96 9.36
CA PHE A 19 6.45 10.21 8.14
C PHE A 19 4.96 10.19 7.75
N VAL A 20 4.06 9.98 8.72
CA VAL A 20 2.61 9.98 8.43
C VAL A 20 2.14 11.33 7.90
N LYS A 21 2.63 12.45 8.45
CA LYS A 21 2.32 13.80 7.98
C LYS A 21 2.85 14.04 6.57
N GLU A 22 4.09 13.67 6.31
CA GLU A 22 4.69 13.78 4.97
C GLU A 22 3.88 13.00 3.93
N MET A 23 3.55 11.74 4.22
CA MET A 23 2.72 10.92 3.33
C MET A 23 1.33 11.54 3.11
N HIS A 24 0.72 12.10 4.17
CA HIS A 24 -0.56 12.79 4.06
C HIS A 24 -0.50 13.96 3.08
N GLU A 25 0.53 14.81 3.19
CA GLU A 25 0.77 15.93 2.28
C GLU A 25 0.98 15.45 0.83
N ILE A 26 1.79 14.41 0.62
CA ILE A 26 2.01 13.81 -0.71
C ILE A 26 0.68 13.38 -1.34
N PHE A 27 -0.18 12.70 -0.59
CA PHE A 27 -1.48 12.27 -1.10
C PHE A 27 -2.39 13.45 -1.42
N LEU A 28 -2.48 14.46 -0.54
CA LEU A 28 -3.33 15.63 -0.77
C LEU A 28 -2.87 16.44 -2.00
N ASN A 29 -1.56 16.60 -2.18
CA ASN A 29 -0.98 17.29 -3.34
C ASN A 29 -1.28 16.59 -4.67
N HIS A 30 -1.64 15.30 -4.64
CA HIS A 30 -2.06 14.52 -5.80
C HIS A 30 -3.58 14.27 -5.82
N GLU A 31 -4.36 15.18 -5.23
CA GLU A 31 -5.82 15.18 -5.20
C GLU A 31 -6.43 13.89 -4.64
N CYS A 32 -5.66 13.15 -3.83
CA CYS A 32 -6.17 11.96 -3.17
C CYS A 32 -7.04 12.37 -1.99
N LYS A 33 -8.04 11.53 -1.73
CA LYS A 33 -8.96 11.62 -0.61
C LYS A 33 -8.56 10.60 0.46
N ILE A 34 -8.99 10.89 1.68
CA ILE A 34 -8.76 10.06 2.86
C ILE A 34 -10.10 9.56 3.42
N ASP A 35 -10.11 8.31 3.88
CA ASP A 35 -11.22 7.70 4.61
C ASP A 35 -10.66 7.09 5.90
N VAL A 36 -11.09 7.60 7.05
CA VAL A 36 -10.64 7.16 8.37
C VAL A 36 -11.75 6.37 9.05
N LYS A 37 -11.46 5.12 9.41
CA LYS A 37 -12.40 4.24 10.10
C LYS A 37 -11.76 3.65 11.35
N GLU A 38 -12.54 3.56 12.41
CA GLU A 38 -12.16 2.73 13.56
C GLU A 38 -12.08 1.25 13.14
N ALA A 39 -11.11 0.57 13.72
CA ALA A 39 -10.92 -0.87 13.60
C ALA A 39 -10.70 -1.46 14.99
N LYS A 40 -10.76 -2.79 15.09
CA LYS A 40 -10.57 -3.53 16.36
C LYS A 40 -9.30 -3.13 17.13
N SER A 41 -8.27 -2.62 16.45
CA SER A 41 -6.97 -2.29 17.05
C SER A 41 -6.48 -0.90 16.66
N GLY A 42 -7.35 0.12 16.68
CA GLY A 42 -7.00 1.50 16.31
C GLY A 42 -7.78 1.94 15.07
N PHE A 43 -7.08 2.31 14.01
CA PHE A 43 -7.71 2.80 12.78
C PHE A 43 -7.36 1.95 11.55
N THR A 44 -8.22 2.03 10.55
CA THR A 44 -7.86 1.79 9.14
C THR A 44 -8.01 3.11 8.42
N VAL A 45 -6.91 3.61 7.89
CA VAL A 45 -6.88 4.87 7.13
C VAL A 45 -6.57 4.53 5.70
N THR A 46 -7.46 4.87 4.77
CA THR A 46 -7.26 4.61 3.36
C THR A 46 -7.07 5.90 2.59
N TYR A 47 -6.00 5.99 1.82
CA TYR A 47 -5.82 6.99 0.78
C TYR A 47 -6.26 6.44 -0.57
N PHE A 48 -7.02 7.24 -1.32
CA PHE A 48 -7.61 6.82 -2.59
C PHE A 48 -7.82 8.01 -3.52
N TYR A 49 -7.97 7.75 -4.82
CA TYR A 49 -8.46 8.73 -5.78
C TYR A 49 -9.73 8.23 -6.45
N MET A 50 -10.42 9.12 -7.18
CA MET A 50 -11.62 8.78 -7.93
C MET A 50 -11.27 8.65 -9.41
N LEU A 51 -11.61 7.52 -10.02
CA LEU A 51 -11.53 7.29 -11.46
C LEU A 51 -12.90 6.84 -11.93
N ASP A 52 -13.56 7.60 -12.82
CA ASP A 52 -14.91 7.31 -13.33
C ASP A 52 -15.93 6.97 -12.23
N LYS A 53 -15.98 7.79 -11.18
CA LYS A 53 -16.82 7.59 -9.98
C LYS A 53 -16.48 6.34 -9.15
N LYS A 54 -15.43 5.59 -9.50
CA LYS A 54 -14.93 4.45 -8.71
C LYS A 54 -13.80 4.90 -7.79
N ARG A 55 -13.87 4.43 -6.55
CA ARG A 55 -12.81 4.61 -5.56
C ARG A 55 -11.63 3.68 -5.86
N ILE A 56 -10.47 4.25 -6.13
CA ILE A 56 -9.22 3.53 -6.35
C ILE A 56 -8.31 3.74 -5.15
N ALA A 57 -8.23 2.73 -4.27
CA ALA A 57 -7.34 2.76 -3.11
C ALA A 57 -5.88 2.63 -3.55
N LEU A 58 -5.01 3.43 -2.92
CA LEU A 58 -3.56 3.43 -3.13
C LEU A 58 -2.83 2.85 -1.92
N MET A 59 -3.29 3.21 -0.73
CA MET A 59 -2.63 2.78 0.50
C MET A 59 -3.61 2.68 1.65
N ASN A 60 -3.37 1.73 2.55
CA ASN A 60 -3.96 1.75 3.89
C ASN A 60 -2.88 1.83 4.97
N TYR A 61 -3.11 2.60 6.02
CA TYR A 61 -2.53 2.31 7.34
C TYR A 61 -3.41 1.29 8.07
N VAL A 62 -2.76 0.30 8.70
CA VAL A 62 -3.41 -0.72 9.53
C VAL A 62 -2.58 -0.95 10.79
N PHE A 63 -3.21 -0.87 11.94
CA PHE A 63 -2.58 -1.22 13.21
C PHE A 63 -2.70 -2.72 13.51
N ARG A 64 -1.57 -3.34 13.87
CA ARG A 64 -1.48 -4.74 14.33
C ARG A 64 -0.65 -4.82 15.60
N LYS A 65 -0.60 -6.01 16.20
CA LYS A 65 0.22 -6.27 17.41
C LYS A 65 1.69 -5.86 17.25
N GLN A 66 2.23 -5.94 16.03
CA GLN A 66 3.64 -5.65 15.72
C GLN A 66 3.90 -4.18 15.36
N GLY A 67 2.87 -3.32 15.46
CA GLY A 67 2.96 -1.90 15.14
C GLY A 67 2.04 -1.48 13.98
N MET A 68 2.30 -0.27 13.48
CA MET A 68 1.60 0.29 12.33
C MET A 68 2.21 -0.26 11.04
N LEU A 69 1.35 -0.73 10.15
CA LEU A 69 1.73 -1.25 8.83
C LEU A 69 1.08 -0.42 7.74
N VAL A 70 1.75 -0.34 6.60
CA VAL A 70 1.19 0.12 5.34
C VAL A 70 0.85 -1.06 4.46
N ARG A 71 -0.33 -1.02 3.84
CA ARG A 71 -0.63 -1.83 2.66
C ARG A 71 -0.61 -0.90 1.45
N ILE A 72 0.27 -1.16 0.50
CA ILE A 72 0.32 -0.40 -0.76
C ILE A 72 -0.40 -1.20 -1.85
N TYR A 73 -1.40 -0.59 -2.46
CA TYR A 73 -2.10 -1.10 -3.63
C TYR A 73 -1.42 -0.59 -4.90
N ALA A 74 -0.19 -1.03 -5.13
CA ALA A 74 0.68 -0.67 -6.25
C ALA A 74 0.09 -1.09 -7.60
N ARG A 75 -0.92 -0.37 -8.07
CA ARG A 75 -1.71 -0.76 -9.26
C ARG A 75 -0.85 -0.79 -10.50
N HIS A 76 0.11 0.11 -10.60
CA HIS A 76 0.97 0.26 -11.77
C HIS A 76 2.35 -0.35 -11.55
N ILE A 77 2.50 -1.32 -10.64
CA ILE A 77 3.81 -1.90 -10.30
C ILE A 77 4.60 -2.38 -11.52
N ALA A 78 3.92 -2.88 -12.57
CA ALA A 78 4.57 -3.29 -13.81
C ALA A 78 5.35 -2.16 -14.52
N ASN A 79 4.97 -0.89 -14.30
CA ASN A 79 5.64 0.27 -14.89
C ASN A 79 6.94 0.63 -14.15
N TYR A 80 7.07 0.24 -12.88
CA TYR A 80 8.17 0.64 -12.01
C TYR A 80 8.75 -0.52 -11.19
N GLU A 81 8.58 -1.77 -11.64
CA GLU A 81 8.94 -2.98 -10.88
C GLU A 81 10.42 -3.05 -10.52
N LYS A 82 11.30 -2.35 -11.24
CA LYS A 82 12.74 -2.27 -10.94
C LYS A 82 13.06 -1.72 -9.55
N ILE A 83 12.17 -0.95 -8.93
CA ILE A 83 12.33 -0.53 -7.53
C ILE A 83 12.35 -1.73 -6.58
N LEU A 84 11.71 -2.84 -6.94
CA LEU A 84 11.65 -4.02 -6.08
C LEU A 84 13.03 -4.64 -5.88
N ASP A 85 13.92 -4.51 -6.87
CA ASP A 85 15.32 -4.98 -6.80
C ASP A 85 16.15 -4.17 -5.78
N THR A 86 15.74 -2.93 -5.48
CA THR A 86 16.46 -2.03 -4.56
C THR A 86 15.97 -2.11 -3.12
N LEU A 87 14.86 -2.83 -2.87
CA LEU A 87 14.28 -2.97 -1.55
C LEU A 87 15.27 -3.63 -0.55
N PRO A 88 15.22 -3.26 0.73
CA PRO A 88 15.94 -3.98 1.77
C PRO A 88 15.53 -5.45 1.83
N GLU A 89 16.46 -6.32 2.19
CA GLU A 89 16.24 -7.77 2.33
C GLU A 89 15.03 -8.13 3.21
N GLY A 90 14.80 -7.34 4.27
CA GLY A 90 13.63 -7.49 5.13
C GLY A 90 12.32 -7.32 4.37
N MET A 91 12.21 -6.26 3.55
CA MET A 91 11.01 -5.98 2.74
C MET A 91 10.82 -7.02 1.64
N LYS A 92 11.89 -7.42 0.95
CA LYS A 92 11.87 -8.48 -0.07
C LYS A 92 11.37 -9.80 0.50
N LYS A 93 11.85 -10.20 1.69
CA LYS A 93 11.38 -11.41 2.38
C LYS A 93 9.87 -11.39 2.65
N GLU A 94 9.30 -10.25 3.01
CA GLU A 94 7.85 -10.13 3.21
C GLU A 94 7.08 -10.24 1.88
N VAL A 95 7.61 -9.73 0.78
CA VAL A 95 7.05 -9.94 -0.57
C VAL A 95 7.06 -11.42 -0.94
N VAL A 96 8.17 -12.11 -0.71
CA VAL A 96 8.30 -13.56 -1.01
C VAL A 96 7.32 -14.38 -0.17
N LYS A 97 7.17 -14.06 1.12
CA LYS A 97 6.22 -14.72 2.04
C LYS A 97 4.76 -14.40 1.75
N ALA A 98 4.46 -13.32 1.03
CA ALA A 98 3.10 -12.94 0.70
C ALA A 98 2.39 -14.07 -0.06
N GLY A 99 1.09 -14.21 0.19
CA GLY A 99 0.29 -15.26 -0.45
C GLY A 99 0.26 -15.13 -1.97
N ASP A 100 0.32 -16.25 -2.66
CA ASP A 100 0.27 -16.27 -4.12
C ASP A 100 -1.11 -15.84 -4.65
N CYS A 101 -1.12 -15.23 -5.82
CA CYS A 101 -2.35 -14.85 -6.46
C CYS A 101 -3.05 -16.09 -7.04
N LYS A 102 -4.07 -16.59 -6.34
CA LYS A 102 -4.92 -17.70 -6.82
C LYS A 102 -5.42 -17.49 -8.25
N ARG A 103 -5.94 -16.29 -8.59
CA ARG A 103 -6.47 -15.99 -9.94
C ARG A 103 -5.41 -16.07 -11.03
N LEU A 104 -4.21 -15.53 -10.82
CA LEU A 104 -3.11 -15.58 -11.81
C LEU A 104 -2.51 -16.99 -11.94
N ASN A 105 -2.78 -17.85 -10.96
CA ASN A 105 -2.42 -19.28 -10.96
C ASN A 105 -3.60 -20.19 -11.37
N GLY A 106 -4.68 -19.63 -11.95
CA GLY A 106 -5.81 -20.42 -12.48
C GLY A 106 -6.80 -20.95 -11.44
N ILE A 107 -6.69 -20.55 -10.17
CA ILE A 107 -7.59 -20.95 -9.09
C ILE A 107 -8.65 -19.85 -8.90
N SER A 108 -9.93 -20.20 -9.08
CA SER A 108 -11.06 -19.25 -9.08
C SER A 108 -11.58 -18.88 -7.68
N GLU A 109 -11.14 -19.57 -6.62
CA GLU A 109 -11.55 -19.36 -5.23
C GLU A 109 -10.90 -18.13 -4.57
N CYS A 110 -11.27 -16.96 -5.06
CA CYS A 110 -11.01 -15.68 -4.42
C CYS A 110 -12.33 -14.98 -4.11
N SER A 111 -12.27 -13.86 -3.38
CA SER A 111 -13.43 -12.98 -3.23
C SER A 111 -14.03 -12.66 -4.61
N PRO A 112 -15.37 -12.63 -4.76
CA PRO A 112 -16.03 -12.20 -5.99
C PRO A 112 -15.57 -10.81 -6.47
N THR A 113 -15.12 -9.94 -5.56
CA THR A 113 -14.60 -8.59 -5.84
C THR A 113 -13.09 -8.53 -6.09
N CYS A 114 -12.40 -9.68 -6.13
CA CYS A 114 -10.96 -9.74 -6.37
C CYS A 114 -10.64 -9.47 -7.85
N THR A 115 -9.86 -8.42 -8.12
CA THR A 115 -9.43 -7.98 -9.45
C THR A 115 -8.07 -8.57 -9.88
N ALA A 116 -7.75 -9.77 -9.40
CA ALA A 116 -6.40 -10.37 -9.43
C ALA A 116 -5.35 -9.59 -8.61
N GLY A 117 -4.16 -10.19 -8.49
CA GLY A 117 -3.00 -9.68 -7.77
C GLY A 117 -2.00 -9.03 -8.72
N TYR A 118 -0.72 -9.19 -8.43
CA TYR A 118 0.38 -8.66 -9.23
C TYR A 118 1.17 -9.79 -9.89
N ASP A 119 1.70 -9.52 -11.07
CA ASP A 119 2.70 -10.31 -11.80
C ASP A 119 3.86 -9.35 -12.06
N PHE A 120 5.01 -9.59 -11.43
CA PHE A 120 6.17 -8.69 -11.47
C PHE A 120 7.48 -9.46 -11.32
N HIS A 121 8.59 -8.83 -11.70
CA HIS A 121 9.94 -9.34 -11.44
C HIS A 121 10.59 -8.66 -10.24
N MET A 122 11.30 -9.45 -9.43
CA MET A 122 12.16 -8.97 -8.35
C MET A 122 13.38 -9.89 -8.26
N ASP A 123 14.58 -9.32 -8.33
CA ASP A 123 15.87 -10.02 -8.37
C ASP A 123 15.93 -11.12 -9.45
N GLY A 124 15.36 -10.82 -10.63
CA GLY A 124 15.32 -11.73 -11.77
C GLY A 124 14.31 -12.90 -11.63
N VAL A 125 13.53 -12.95 -10.55
CA VAL A 125 12.49 -13.96 -10.33
C VAL A 125 11.11 -13.35 -10.59
N ASN A 126 10.27 -14.04 -11.37
CA ASN A 126 8.87 -13.66 -11.56
C ASN A 126 8.03 -14.11 -10.34
N TYR A 127 7.25 -13.19 -9.80
CA TYR A 127 6.33 -13.42 -8.69
C TYR A 127 4.89 -13.08 -9.05
N LYS A 128 3.97 -14.00 -8.72
CA LYS A 128 2.52 -13.80 -8.80
C LYS A 128 1.89 -13.67 -7.42
N LYS A 129 1.80 -12.45 -6.88
CA LYS A 129 1.42 -12.21 -5.46
C LYS A 129 0.05 -11.56 -5.29
N CYS A 130 -0.62 -11.89 -4.19
CA CYS A 130 -1.94 -11.36 -3.85
C CYS A 130 -1.85 -9.87 -3.49
N LYS A 131 -2.71 -9.03 -4.09
CA LYS A 131 -2.73 -7.57 -3.85
C LYS A 131 -2.94 -7.15 -2.39
N ASN A 132 -3.50 -8.02 -1.56
CA ASN A 132 -3.78 -7.71 -0.16
C ASN A 132 -2.58 -7.95 0.77
N SER A 133 -1.56 -8.67 0.30
CA SER A 133 -0.40 -9.07 1.10
C SER A 133 0.94 -8.79 0.45
N ALA A 134 1.01 -8.60 -0.88
CA ALA A 134 2.27 -8.45 -1.61
C ALA A 134 3.15 -7.32 -1.05
N PHE A 135 2.55 -6.15 -0.84
CA PHE A 135 3.23 -4.95 -0.35
C PHE A 135 2.61 -4.53 0.97
N PHE A 136 2.96 -5.27 2.02
CA PHE A 136 2.46 -5.06 3.38
C PHE A 136 3.62 -4.98 4.36
N TRP A 137 4.06 -3.75 4.64
CA TRP A 137 5.29 -3.50 5.40
C TRP A 137 5.03 -2.65 6.64
N ARG A 138 5.93 -2.76 7.60
CA ARG A 138 5.90 -1.98 8.82
C ARG A 138 6.34 -0.55 8.52
N VAL A 139 5.67 0.43 9.13
CA VAL A 139 6.16 1.81 9.19
C VAL A 139 7.30 1.86 10.22
N CYS A 140 8.49 2.21 9.74
CA CYS A 140 9.70 2.37 10.53
C CYS A 140 10.79 3.00 9.65
N GLU A 141 11.80 3.60 10.29
CA GLU A 141 12.89 4.32 9.62
C GLU A 141 13.51 3.55 8.44
N GLU A 142 13.77 2.25 8.59
CA GLU A 142 14.34 1.38 7.55
C GLU A 142 13.46 1.29 6.27
N ASN A 143 12.14 1.29 6.41
CA ASN A 143 11.22 1.04 5.30
C ASN A 143 10.64 2.33 4.71
N ASN A 144 10.65 3.44 5.46
CA ASN A 144 9.87 4.63 5.17
C ASN A 144 10.21 5.26 3.81
N SER A 145 11.50 5.35 3.45
CA SER A 145 11.93 5.89 2.16
C SER A 145 11.39 5.05 0.98
N PHE A 146 11.46 3.73 1.08
CA PHE A 146 10.98 2.80 0.05
C PHE A 146 9.45 2.79 -0.06
N ILE A 147 8.75 2.87 1.09
CA ILE A 147 7.29 3.02 1.11
C ILE A 147 6.88 4.30 0.37
N LYS A 148 7.53 5.42 0.68
CA LYS A 148 7.30 6.70 0.02
C LYS A 148 7.57 6.61 -1.48
N GLU A 149 8.74 6.09 -1.87
CA GLU A 149 9.14 5.98 -3.27
C GLU A 149 8.17 5.12 -4.08
N MET A 150 7.68 4.00 -3.51
CA MET A 150 6.67 3.18 -4.16
C MET A 150 5.34 3.92 -4.39
N ILE A 151 4.93 4.74 -3.42
CA ILE A 151 3.71 5.55 -3.55
C ILE A 151 3.89 6.66 -4.59
N GLU A 152 5.01 7.36 -4.58
CA GLU A 152 5.31 8.40 -5.56
C GLU A 152 5.37 7.84 -6.99
N ASN A 153 5.96 6.65 -7.19
CA ASN A 153 5.92 5.96 -8.48
C ASN A 153 4.48 5.59 -8.90
N ASP A 154 3.69 4.99 -8.00
CA ASP A 154 2.30 4.62 -8.33
C ASP A 154 1.45 5.87 -8.63
N LEU A 155 1.71 6.98 -7.92
CA LEU A 155 1.08 8.29 -8.14
C LEU A 155 1.43 8.88 -9.49
N ARG A 156 2.71 8.85 -9.90
CA ARG A 156 3.16 9.33 -11.22
C ARG A 156 2.54 8.52 -12.35
N SER A 157 2.54 7.20 -12.23
CA SER A 157 1.98 6.32 -13.26
C SER A 157 0.46 6.38 -13.38
N LYS A 158 -0.26 7.05 -12.45
CA LYS A 158 -1.70 7.38 -12.66
C LYS A 158 -1.93 8.23 -13.91
N PHE A 159 -0.97 9.09 -14.27
CA PHE A 159 -1.09 10.06 -15.36
C PHE A 159 -0.54 9.55 -16.69
N GLU A 160 0.11 8.39 -16.70
CA GLU A 160 0.72 7.78 -17.89
C GLU A 160 -0.25 6.89 -18.68
N VAL A 161 -1.50 6.77 -18.20
CA VAL A 161 -2.61 6.10 -18.92
C VAL A 161 -3.70 7.14 -19.21
N GLN A 162 -3.40 8.06 -20.14
CA GLN A 162 -4.38 8.85 -20.89
C GLN A 162 -4.06 8.74 -22.38
#